data_AF-A0A150MB75-F1
#
_entry.id   AF-A0A150MB75-F1
#
_cell.length_a   1.000
_cell.length_b   1.000
_cell.length_c   1.000
_cell.angle_alpha   90.00
_cell.angle_beta   90.00
_cell.angle_gamma   90.00
#
_symmetry.space_group_name_H-M   'P 1'
#
loop_
_entity.id
_entity.type
_entity.pdbx_description
1 polymer ?
#
loop_
_entity_poly.entity_id
_entity_poly.type
_entity_poly.pdbx_seq_one_letter_code
_entity_poly.pdbx_strand_id
1 'polypeptide(L)'
;MLPPVMPPFASSAISYYIKSPPGSKEVFAMPFFFPSSALFAKLIKAAKSVPPLGGGGQAAAAFRVWNNREGGTMAKEVWRFIDSGYCPPAFNMALDEALLDWHSEGKIPPTIRFYGWNPPTLSIGYFQKVEKEIDLDAVKRHGLGFVRRPTGGRGVLHDKELTYSVIVSESHPAMPKTVTEAYRVISQGILEGFRFLGLDAYFAVPKTEEEKADLRSPRSAVCFDAPSWYELVVEGRKIAGSAQTRQKGVILQHGSILLDLDEDLLFSLFKYPNERVKERLQRDFKKKAVAINELTSRTVTIEEAKEAFYKGFEKGLNIVLEPYTLTAEELAYVEELARTKYESDEWNFKR
;
A
#
# COMPACT_ATOMS: atom_id res chain seq x y z
N MET A 1 -14.60 39.21 42.07
CA MET A 1 -13.18 39.02 42.44
C MET A 1 -12.78 37.60 42.04
N LEU A 2 -11.57 37.43 41.47
CA LEU A 2 -11.00 36.19 40.89
C LEU A 2 -10.73 35.06 41.92
N PRO A 3 -10.42 33.81 41.48
CA PRO A 3 -10.73 32.51 42.12
C PRO A 3 -9.55 31.91 42.93
N PRO A 4 -9.63 30.65 43.44
CA PRO A 4 -8.63 29.65 42.98
C PRO A 4 -8.98 28.12 43.04
N VAL A 5 -8.40 27.36 42.07
CA VAL A 5 -7.51 26.16 42.21
C VAL A 5 -8.07 24.74 42.45
N MET A 6 -7.78 23.83 41.49
CA MET A 6 -7.63 22.36 41.65
C MET A 6 -6.21 21.98 42.10
N PRO A 7 -5.97 20.78 42.70
CA PRO A 7 -5.07 19.77 42.07
C PRO A 7 -5.48 18.28 42.41
N PRO A 8 -4.67 17.22 42.14
CA PRO A 8 -4.71 16.41 40.91
C PRO A 8 -4.80 14.86 41.12
N PHE A 9 -4.89 14.14 39.99
CA PHE A 9 -4.93 12.67 39.81
C PHE A 9 -3.69 11.89 40.32
N ALA A 10 -3.90 10.65 40.78
CA ALA A 10 -2.86 9.65 41.06
C ALA A 10 -2.97 8.45 40.09
N SER A 11 -1.82 8.02 39.54
CA SER A 11 -1.63 6.86 38.65
C SER A 11 -0.81 5.79 39.38
N SER A 12 -1.27 4.53 39.36
CA SER A 12 -0.58 3.36 39.94
C SER A 12 0.33 2.67 38.91
N ALA A 13 1.59 2.39 39.27
CA ALA A 13 2.55 1.63 38.47
C ALA A 13 2.70 0.18 38.98
N ILE A 14 2.81 -0.78 38.05
CA ILE A 14 3.05 -2.23 38.28
C ILE A 14 4.56 -2.50 38.13
N SER A 15 5.13 -3.34 38.99
CA SER A 15 6.56 -3.66 39.05
C SER A 15 6.85 -5.11 38.61
N TYR A 16 7.91 -5.33 37.84
CA TYR A 16 8.41 -6.67 37.46
C TYR A 16 9.87 -6.85 37.92
N TYR A 17 10.18 -8.00 38.54
CA TYR A 17 11.51 -8.40 39.01
C TYR A 17 12.22 -9.29 37.98
N ILE A 18 13.51 -9.04 37.71
CA ILE A 18 14.42 -9.98 37.03
C ILE A 18 15.59 -10.31 37.97
N LYS A 19 15.83 -11.61 38.21
CA LYS A 19 16.95 -12.15 39.00
C LYS A 19 18.27 -11.96 38.26
N SER A 20 19.29 -11.45 38.95
CA SER A 20 20.69 -11.40 38.47
C SER A 20 21.51 -12.58 39.03
N PRO A 21 22.51 -13.13 38.30
CA PRO A 21 23.46 -14.13 38.79
C PRO A 21 24.56 -13.54 39.70
N PRO A 22 25.23 -14.36 40.52
CA PRO A 22 26.02 -13.90 41.67
C PRO A 22 27.39 -13.34 41.27
N GLY A 23 27.69 -12.09 41.63
CA GLY A 23 29.04 -11.55 41.46
C GLY A 23 29.24 -10.02 41.56
N SER A 24 28.20 -9.19 41.55
CA SER A 24 28.36 -7.73 41.68
C SER A 24 27.68 -7.20 42.95
N LYS A 25 28.51 -6.68 43.86
CA LYS A 25 28.07 -5.78 44.93
C LYS A 25 27.91 -4.39 44.31
N GLU A 26 26.68 -3.96 44.07
CA GLU A 26 26.20 -2.58 44.21
C GLU A 26 24.73 -2.51 43.74
N VAL A 27 23.84 -2.19 44.68
CA VAL A 27 22.43 -1.90 44.41
C VAL A 27 22.30 -0.39 44.30
N PHE A 28 22.11 0.14 43.09
CA PHE A 28 21.61 1.50 42.90
C PHE A 28 20.13 1.42 42.50
N ALA A 29 19.25 1.68 43.46
CA ALA A 29 17.89 2.09 43.15
C ALA A 29 17.92 3.59 42.82
N MET A 30 17.70 3.96 41.56
CA MET A 30 17.34 5.34 41.22
C MET A 30 15.87 5.39 40.83
N PRO A 31 15.06 6.29 41.43
CA PRO A 31 13.75 6.61 40.87
C PRO A 31 13.99 7.36 39.55
N PHE A 32 13.29 6.96 38.48
CA PHE A 32 13.24 7.74 37.25
C PHE A 32 12.53 9.08 37.52
N PHE A 33 13.29 10.10 37.89
CA PHE A 33 12.91 11.49 37.82
C PHE A 33 13.67 12.11 36.64
N PHE A 34 12.95 12.54 35.60
CA PHE A 34 13.52 13.31 34.51
C PHE A 34 14.17 14.60 35.07
N PRO A 35 15.46 14.88 34.81
CA PRO A 35 16.01 16.17 35.17
C PRO A 35 15.50 17.22 34.18
N SER A 36 15.15 18.40 34.69
CA SER A 36 14.86 19.56 33.85
C SER A 36 16.04 19.88 32.93
N SER A 37 15.73 20.44 31.75
CA SER A 37 16.67 20.79 30.67
C SER A 37 17.90 21.59 31.12
N ALA A 38 17.81 22.31 32.25
CA ALA A 38 18.89 23.11 32.81
C ALA A 38 20.02 22.29 33.47
N LEU A 39 19.72 21.13 34.06
CA LEU A 39 20.74 20.29 34.70
C LEU A 39 21.55 19.50 33.65
N PHE A 40 20.87 19.10 32.57
CA PHE A 40 21.48 18.44 31.41
C PHE A 40 22.45 19.38 30.66
N ALA A 41 22.06 20.64 30.49
CA ALA A 41 22.92 21.67 29.90
C ALA A 41 24.18 21.95 30.75
N LYS A 42 24.10 21.87 32.09
CA LYS A 42 25.25 22.02 32.98
C LYS A 42 26.23 20.85 32.89
N LEU A 43 25.74 19.62 32.74
CA LEU A 43 26.57 18.42 32.54
C LEU A 43 27.30 18.44 31.19
N ILE A 44 26.65 18.89 30.11
CA ILE A 44 27.29 19.08 28.80
C ILE A 44 28.39 20.15 28.85
N LYS A 45 28.20 21.22 29.63
CA LYS A 45 29.20 22.28 29.77
C LYS A 45 30.43 21.82 30.55
N ALA A 46 30.27 20.94 31.53
CA ALA A 46 31.36 20.34 32.30
C ALA A 46 32.16 19.29 31.50
N ALA A 47 31.53 18.59 30.57
CA ALA A 47 32.20 17.60 29.69
C ALA A 47 33.09 18.26 28.62
N LYS A 48 32.86 19.54 28.27
CA LYS A 48 33.65 20.29 27.28
C LYS A 48 34.94 20.91 27.84
N SER A 49 35.18 20.86 29.16
CA SER A 49 36.34 21.50 29.81
C SER A 49 37.47 20.54 30.18
N VAL A 50 37.39 19.26 29.81
CA VAL A 50 38.47 18.30 30.06
C VAL A 50 39.38 18.22 28.82
N PRO A 51 40.68 18.54 28.92
CA PRO A 51 41.58 18.45 27.78
C PRO A 51 41.78 16.98 27.36
N PRO A 52 41.99 16.71 26.07
CA PRO A 52 42.12 15.34 25.59
C PRO A 52 43.42 14.74 26.10
N LEU A 53 43.32 13.75 26.98
CA LEU A 53 44.42 12.80 27.20
C LEU A 53 44.52 11.94 25.93
N GLY A 54 45.73 11.90 25.36
CA GLY A 54 46.03 11.41 24.02
C GLY A 54 45.45 10.03 23.70
N GLY A 55 44.92 9.91 22.47
CA GLY A 55 44.30 8.69 21.94
C GLY A 55 43.31 8.98 20.83
N GLY A 56 43.72 9.76 19.82
CA GLY A 56 42.87 10.13 18.69
C GLY A 56 42.53 8.93 17.81
N GLY A 57 41.27 8.51 17.81
CA GLY A 57 40.74 7.53 16.86
C GLY A 57 39.50 6.80 17.37
N GLN A 58 39.55 6.28 18.61
CA GLN A 58 38.47 5.42 19.12
C GLN A 58 37.36 6.18 19.86
N ALA A 59 37.69 7.28 20.56
CA ALA A 59 36.67 8.09 21.26
C ALA A 59 35.76 8.86 20.29
N ALA A 60 36.29 9.35 19.16
CA ALA A 60 35.51 10.01 18.12
C ALA A 60 34.60 9.01 17.37
N ALA A 61 35.06 7.77 17.17
CA ALA A 61 34.25 6.68 16.63
C ALA A 61 33.15 6.26 17.61
N ALA A 62 33.45 6.15 18.90
CA ALA A 62 32.47 5.85 19.94
C ALA A 62 31.41 6.95 20.09
N PHE A 63 31.79 8.24 19.98
CA PHE A 63 30.85 9.36 20.00
C PHE A 63 29.93 9.38 18.76
N ARG A 64 30.45 8.98 17.60
CA ARG A 64 29.67 8.83 16.34
C ARG A 64 28.71 7.65 16.38
N VAL A 65 29.09 6.57 17.08
CA VAL A 65 28.24 5.38 17.30
C VAL A 65 27.20 5.62 18.40
N TRP A 66 27.53 6.42 19.43
CA TRP A 66 26.62 6.74 20.53
C TRP A 66 25.51 7.72 20.13
N ASN A 67 25.81 8.72 19.28
CA ASN A 67 24.79 9.60 18.68
C ASN A 67 23.77 8.86 17.79
N ASN A 68 24.05 7.62 17.38
CA ASN A 68 23.12 6.77 16.63
C ASN A 68 22.29 5.82 17.51
N ARG A 69 22.47 5.84 18.84
CA ARG A 69 21.77 4.93 19.76
C ARG A 69 20.80 5.61 20.72
N GLU A 70 20.74 6.93 20.74
CA GLU A 70 19.66 7.67 21.43
C GLU A 70 19.01 8.70 20.50
N GLY A 71 17.80 8.41 20.02
CA GLY A 71 16.81 9.43 19.66
C GLY A 71 17.00 10.24 18.37
N GLY A 72 17.88 9.84 17.46
CA GLY A 72 17.91 10.42 16.11
C GLY A 72 16.81 9.81 15.23
N THR A 73 15.72 10.53 14.98
CA THR A 73 14.81 10.18 13.89
C THR A 73 15.62 10.21 12.59
N MET A 74 15.99 9.03 12.07
CA MET A 74 16.50 8.92 10.70
C MET A 74 15.50 9.65 9.80
N ALA A 75 15.97 10.62 9.01
CA ALA A 75 15.11 11.32 8.08
C ALA A 75 14.40 10.27 7.21
N LYS A 76 13.07 10.33 7.17
CA LYS A 76 12.26 9.42 6.36
C LYS A 76 12.67 9.58 4.89
N GLU A 77 12.67 8.47 4.16
CA GLU A 77 12.90 8.50 2.72
C GLU A 77 11.77 9.23 2.01
N VAL A 78 12.11 9.97 0.95
CA VAL A 78 11.14 10.73 0.15
C VAL A 78 10.78 9.93 -1.10
N TRP A 79 9.50 9.66 -1.27
CA TRP A 79 8.93 9.01 -2.45
C TRP A 79 8.07 10.02 -3.21
N ARG A 80 7.96 9.87 -4.54
CA ARG A 80 7.09 10.73 -5.35
C ARG A 80 5.64 10.33 -5.15
N PHE A 81 4.76 11.32 -5.11
CA PHE A 81 3.32 11.11 -5.09
C PHE A 81 2.66 11.78 -6.29
N ILE A 82 1.90 11.00 -7.04
CA ILE A 82 1.15 11.49 -8.21
C ILE A 82 -0.33 11.20 -7.98
N ASP A 83 -1.18 12.22 -8.04
CA ASP A 83 -2.62 12.03 -8.20
C ASP A 83 -2.98 12.44 -9.63
N SER A 84 -3.20 11.46 -10.51
CA SER A 84 -3.51 11.76 -11.91
C SER A 84 -5.01 12.00 -12.15
N GLY A 85 -5.85 11.91 -11.11
CA GLY A 85 -7.30 12.00 -11.26
C GLY A 85 -7.87 10.88 -12.13
N TYR A 86 -8.98 11.17 -12.81
CA TYR A 86 -9.67 10.22 -13.67
C TYR A 86 -9.11 10.31 -15.10
N CYS A 87 -8.51 9.22 -15.58
CA CYS A 87 -7.89 9.17 -16.91
C CYS A 87 -8.46 8.01 -17.76
N PRO A 88 -8.27 8.06 -19.09
CA PRO A 88 -8.55 6.95 -19.99
C PRO A 88 -7.79 5.68 -19.61
N PRO A 89 -8.34 4.50 -19.91
CA PRO A 89 -7.75 3.23 -19.48
C PRO A 89 -6.37 2.96 -20.09
N ALA A 90 -6.17 3.34 -21.36
CA ALA A 90 -4.87 3.18 -22.02
C ALA A 90 -3.80 4.09 -21.39
N PHE A 91 -4.17 5.35 -21.09
CA PHE A 91 -3.28 6.28 -20.39
C PHE A 91 -2.88 5.76 -19.02
N ASN A 92 -3.83 5.22 -18.25
CA ASN A 92 -3.53 4.68 -16.92
C ASN A 92 -2.45 3.60 -16.95
N MET A 93 -2.54 2.67 -17.89
CA MET A 93 -1.56 1.59 -18.04
C MET A 93 -0.24 2.09 -18.62
N ALA A 94 -0.28 3.04 -19.56
CA ALA A 94 0.92 3.67 -20.11
C ALA A 94 1.71 4.42 -19.04
N LEU A 95 1.04 5.15 -18.15
CA LEU A 95 1.72 5.88 -17.07
C LEU A 95 2.35 4.92 -16.05
N ASP A 96 1.66 3.84 -15.67
CA ASP A 96 2.25 2.85 -14.76
C ASP A 96 3.48 2.16 -15.39
N GLU A 97 3.48 1.89 -16.70
CA GLU A 97 4.66 1.38 -17.41
C GLU A 97 5.78 2.42 -17.54
N ALA A 98 5.45 3.67 -17.86
CA ALA A 98 6.42 4.75 -17.97
C ALA A 98 7.13 5.00 -16.62
N LEU A 99 6.39 5.02 -15.51
CA LEU A 99 6.97 5.17 -14.17
C LEU A 99 7.87 4.00 -13.80
N LEU A 100 7.50 2.76 -14.17
CA LEU A 100 8.37 1.59 -13.99
C LEU A 100 9.68 1.77 -14.76
N ASP A 101 9.61 2.19 -16.01
CA ASP A 101 10.76 2.36 -16.89
C ASP A 101 11.68 3.48 -16.40
N TRP A 102 11.13 4.64 -16.08
CA TRP A 102 11.89 5.76 -15.54
C TRP A 102 12.54 5.43 -14.19
N HIS A 103 11.86 4.65 -13.34
CA HIS A 103 12.44 4.22 -12.07
C HIS A 103 13.59 3.23 -12.28
N SER A 104 13.42 2.28 -13.21
CA SER A 104 14.47 1.32 -13.60
C SER A 104 15.72 2.03 -14.13
N GLU A 105 15.51 3.11 -14.89
CA GLU A 105 16.58 3.96 -15.44
C GLU A 105 17.17 4.95 -14.42
N GLY A 106 16.66 5.00 -13.19
CA GLY A 106 17.11 5.90 -12.13
C GLY A 106 16.71 7.38 -12.35
N LYS A 107 15.74 7.66 -13.22
CA LYS A 107 15.26 9.01 -13.54
C LYS A 107 14.27 9.56 -12.51
N ILE A 108 13.54 8.67 -11.82
CA ILE A 108 12.56 9.02 -10.78
C ILE A 108 12.77 8.14 -9.55
N PRO A 109 12.65 8.66 -8.31
CA PRO A 109 12.68 7.83 -7.10
C PRO A 109 11.44 6.93 -7.02
N PRO A 110 11.33 6.04 -6.00
CA PRO A 110 10.13 5.26 -5.78
C PRO A 110 8.89 6.16 -5.77
N THR A 111 7.80 5.67 -6.37
CA THR A 111 6.62 6.48 -6.66
C THR A 111 5.36 5.77 -6.20
N ILE A 112 4.46 6.51 -5.57
CA ILE A 112 3.08 6.11 -5.33
C ILE A 112 2.18 6.98 -6.20
N ARG A 113 1.25 6.34 -6.88
CA ARG A 113 0.29 7.03 -7.73
C ARG A 113 -1.13 6.65 -7.34
N PHE A 114 -2.02 7.63 -7.26
CA PHE A 114 -3.46 7.46 -7.17
C PHE A 114 -4.14 7.90 -8.46
N TYR A 115 -5.17 7.16 -8.87
CA TYR A 115 -5.92 7.44 -10.08
C TYR A 115 -7.32 6.82 -10.07
N GLY A 116 -8.15 7.31 -10.96
CA GLY A 116 -9.45 6.76 -11.31
C GLY A 116 -9.56 6.52 -12.81
N TRP A 117 -10.73 6.05 -13.23
CA TRP A 117 -10.97 5.60 -14.61
C TRP A 117 -12.10 6.38 -15.24
N ASN A 118 -11.85 6.94 -16.42
CA ASN A 118 -12.87 7.61 -17.22
C ASN A 118 -12.72 7.24 -18.70
N PRO A 119 -13.68 6.51 -19.30
CA PRO A 119 -14.90 5.99 -18.68
C PRO A 119 -14.61 4.87 -17.65
N PRO A 120 -15.62 4.46 -16.85
CA PRO A 120 -15.54 3.21 -16.10
C PRO A 120 -15.07 2.08 -17.01
N THR A 121 -14.18 1.21 -16.52
CA THR A 121 -13.37 0.35 -17.38
C THR A 121 -13.32 -1.08 -16.86
N LEU A 122 -13.47 -2.04 -17.77
CA LEU A 122 -13.07 -3.42 -17.51
C LEU A 122 -11.58 -3.60 -17.84
N SER A 123 -10.74 -3.84 -16.83
CA SER A 123 -9.36 -4.28 -17.06
C SER A 123 -9.26 -5.80 -16.95
N ILE A 124 -8.43 -6.40 -17.81
CA ILE A 124 -8.14 -7.85 -17.78
C ILE A 124 -6.66 -8.12 -17.54
N GLY A 125 -6.37 -9.27 -16.91
CA GLY A 125 -5.00 -9.67 -16.62
C GLY A 125 -4.23 -10.08 -17.86
N TYR A 126 -2.90 -9.96 -17.79
CA TYR A 126 -2.00 -10.24 -18.90
C TYR A 126 -2.25 -11.59 -19.60
N PHE A 127 -2.59 -12.64 -18.85
CA PHE A 127 -2.81 -14.00 -19.37
C PHE A 127 -4.28 -14.38 -19.61
N GLN A 128 -5.24 -13.46 -19.41
CA GLN A 128 -6.66 -13.77 -19.61
C GLN A 128 -7.04 -13.82 -21.09
N LYS A 129 -7.92 -14.76 -21.44
CA LYS A 129 -8.36 -14.98 -22.82
C LYS A 129 -9.67 -14.25 -23.08
N VAL A 130 -9.60 -13.15 -23.83
CA VAL A 130 -10.74 -12.25 -24.05
C VAL A 130 -11.92 -12.97 -24.67
N GLU A 131 -11.68 -13.71 -25.76
CA GLU A 131 -12.71 -14.34 -26.56
C GLU A 131 -13.45 -15.42 -25.77
N LYS A 132 -12.77 -16.04 -24.80
CA LYS A 132 -13.32 -17.12 -23.98
C LYS A 132 -14.07 -16.60 -22.75
N GLU A 133 -13.55 -15.56 -22.10
CA GLU A 133 -13.99 -15.15 -20.77
C GLU A 133 -14.83 -13.87 -20.76
N ILE A 134 -14.66 -12.98 -21.75
CA ILE A 134 -15.23 -11.63 -21.72
C ILE A 134 -16.35 -11.48 -22.74
N ASP A 135 -17.45 -10.85 -22.32
CA ASP A 135 -18.53 -10.37 -23.18
C ASP A 135 -18.24 -8.93 -23.61
N LEU A 136 -17.52 -8.78 -24.72
CA LEU A 136 -17.16 -7.47 -25.28
C LEU A 136 -18.38 -6.67 -25.76
N ASP A 137 -19.47 -7.35 -26.12
CA ASP A 137 -20.70 -6.68 -26.53
C ASP A 137 -21.38 -6.06 -25.30
N ALA A 138 -21.36 -6.73 -24.14
CA ALA A 138 -21.76 -6.14 -22.87
C ALA A 138 -20.90 -4.92 -22.51
N VAL A 139 -19.57 -5.03 -22.59
CA VAL A 139 -18.63 -3.92 -22.33
C VAL A 139 -19.00 -2.68 -23.18
N LYS A 140 -19.22 -2.87 -24.49
CA LYS A 140 -19.63 -1.79 -25.40
C LYS A 140 -21.02 -1.25 -25.09
N ARG A 141 -22.00 -2.13 -24.83
CA ARG A 141 -23.39 -1.73 -24.51
C ARG A 141 -23.48 -0.86 -23.26
N HIS A 142 -22.62 -1.12 -22.27
CA HIS A 142 -22.54 -0.32 -21.04
C HIS A 142 -21.65 0.93 -21.16
N GLY A 143 -21.04 1.19 -22.33
CA GLY A 143 -20.19 2.36 -22.55
C GLY A 143 -18.87 2.30 -21.77
N LEU A 144 -18.39 1.10 -21.45
CA LEU A 144 -17.19 0.90 -20.64
C LEU A 144 -15.92 0.96 -21.48
N GLY A 145 -14.84 1.44 -20.88
CA GLY A 145 -13.48 1.24 -21.39
C GLY A 145 -13.05 -0.23 -21.27
N PHE A 146 -12.04 -0.61 -22.05
CA PHE A 146 -11.44 -1.93 -22.01
C PHE A 146 -9.93 -1.84 -22.16
N VAL A 147 -9.17 -2.52 -21.31
CA VAL A 147 -7.71 -2.58 -21.42
C VAL A 147 -7.13 -3.86 -20.83
N ARG A 148 -6.03 -4.36 -21.41
CA ARG A 148 -5.20 -5.40 -20.82
C ARG A 148 -4.07 -4.76 -20.01
N ARG A 149 -3.95 -5.13 -18.74
CA ARG A 149 -2.88 -4.65 -17.87
C ARG A 149 -1.61 -5.50 -17.98
N PRO A 150 -0.41 -4.92 -17.71
CA PRO A 150 0.85 -5.65 -17.78
C PRO A 150 1.03 -6.68 -16.66
N THR A 151 0.23 -6.59 -15.58
CA THR A 151 0.23 -7.57 -14.50
C THR A 151 -0.72 -8.75 -14.78
N GLY A 152 -0.52 -9.86 -14.07
CA GLY A 152 -1.48 -10.98 -14.09
C GLY A 152 -2.81 -10.69 -13.39
N GLY A 153 -3.44 -11.75 -12.89
CA GLY A 153 -4.73 -11.68 -12.22
C GLY A 153 -5.91 -11.75 -13.20
N ARG A 154 -7.06 -11.26 -12.73
CA ARG A 154 -8.37 -11.49 -13.34
C ARG A 154 -9.17 -10.24 -13.68
N GLY A 155 -10.34 -10.36 -14.30
CA GLY A 155 -11.09 -9.19 -14.72
C GLY A 155 -11.50 -8.33 -13.51
N VAL A 156 -11.37 -7.01 -13.65
CA VAL A 156 -11.77 -6.01 -12.64
C VAL A 156 -12.57 -4.92 -13.33
N LEU A 157 -13.76 -4.64 -12.82
CA LEU A 157 -14.55 -3.47 -13.19
C LEU A 157 -14.08 -2.30 -12.31
N HIS A 158 -13.50 -1.29 -12.94
CA HIS A 158 -13.08 -0.06 -12.32
C HIS A 158 -14.15 1.02 -12.55
N ASP A 159 -14.81 1.44 -11.47
CA ASP A 159 -15.86 2.47 -11.51
C ASP A 159 -15.79 3.36 -10.26
N LYS A 160 -16.42 2.94 -9.16
CA LYS A 160 -16.45 3.65 -7.87
C LYS A 160 -15.34 3.16 -6.95
N GLU A 161 -14.10 3.46 -7.31
CA GLU A 161 -12.91 3.02 -6.57
C GLU A 161 -11.80 4.06 -6.52
N LEU A 162 -10.89 3.88 -5.58
CA LEU A 162 -9.55 4.46 -5.64
C LEU A 162 -8.59 3.40 -6.18
N THR A 163 -8.01 3.65 -7.35
CA THR A 163 -6.91 2.82 -7.86
C THR A 163 -5.59 3.41 -7.42
N TYR A 164 -4.65 2.54 -7.06
CA TYR A 164 -3.30 2.94 -6.69
C TYR A 164 -2.26 2.11 -7.44
N SER A 165 -1.07 2.67 -7.65
CA SER A 165 0.13 1.93 -8.04
C SER A 165 1.33 2.35 -7.20
N VAL A 166 2.23 1.40 -6.96
CA VAL A 166 3.49 1.57 -6.23
C VAL A 166 4.62 1.04 -7.10
N ILE A 167 5.59 1.91 -7.37
CA ILE A 167 6.80 1.65 -8.14
C ILE A 167 8.00 1.73 -7.20
N VAL A 168 8.73 0.63 -7.05
CA VAL A 168 9.91 0.57 -6.19
C VAL A 168 10.89 -0.49 -6.67
N SER A 169 12.19 -0.24 -6.54
CA SER A 169 13.24 -1.17 -6.94
C SER A 169 13.17 -2.48 -6.16
N GLU A 170 13.44 -3.60 -6.83
CA GLU A 170 13.54 -4.93 -6.19
C GLU A 170 14.71 -5.03 -5.20
N SER A 171 15.73 -4.19 -5.40
CA SER A 171 16.91 -4.07 -4.54
C SER A 171 16.72 -3.10 -3.39
N HIS A 172 15.55 -2.46 -3.27
CA HIS A 172 15.29 -1.47 -2.23
C HIS A 172 15.46 -2.07 -0.82
N PRO A 173 16.16 -1.41 0.13
CA PRO A 173 16.47 -2.01 1.43
C PRO A 173 15.24 -2.45 2.25
N ALA A 174 14.12 -1.75 2.09
CA ALA A 174 12.85 -2.09 2.73
C ALA A 174 12.03 -3.15 1.97
N MET A 175 12.45 -3.58 0.77
CA MET A 175 11.72 -4.55 -0.05
C MET A 175 12.35 -5.94 0.08
N PRO A 176 11.60 -6.92 0.62
CA PRO A 176 12.02 -8.31 0.62
C PRO A 176 12.21 -8.90 -0.78
N LYS A 177 13.06 -9.92 -0.86
CA LYS A 177 13.37 -10.62 -2.11
C LYS A 177 12.18 -11.41 -2.65
N THR A 178 11.33 -11.95 -1.78
CA THR A 178 10.18 -12.75 -2.23
C THR A 178 9.02 -11.85 -2.66
N VAL A 179 8.27 -12.30 -3.68
CA VAL A 179 7.08 -11.59 -4.16
C VAL A 179 6.07 -11.41 -3.02
N THR A 180 5.79 -12.48 -2.29
CA THR A 180 4.79 -12.52 -1.21
C THR A 180 5.12 -11.58 -0.06
N GLU A 181 6.39 -11.47 0.34
CA GLU A 181 6.77 -10.56 1.42
C GLU A 181 6.82 -9.10 0.97
N ALA A 182 7.29 -8.82 -0.26
CA ALA A 182 7.22 -7.46 -0.81
C ALA A 182 5.77 -6.98 -0.94
N TYR A 183 4.88 -7.87 -1.38
CA TYR A 183 3.44 -7.62 -1.43
C TYR A 183 2.91 -7.24 -0.04
N ARG A 184 3.30 -7.98 1.00
CA ARG A 184 2.93 -7.68 2.39
C ARG A 184 3.42 -6.30 2.82
N VAL A 185 4.68 -5.95 2.53
CA VAL A 185 5.24 -4.63 2.90
C VAL A 185 4.47 -3.51 2.22
N ILE A 186 4.28 -3.57 0.90
CA ILE A 186 3.52 -2.54 0.16
C ILE A 186 2.09 -2.43 0.70
N SER A 187 1.46 -3.57 1.01
CA SER A 187 0.09 -3.61 1.53
C SER A 187 -0.05 -3.03 2.94
N GLN A 188 1.06 -2.77 3.67
CA GLN A 188 1.00 -2.06 4.96
C GLN A 188 0.48 -0.63 4.80
N GLY A 189 0.79 0.04 3.69
CA GLY A 189 0.25 1.37 3.41
C GLY A 189 -1.27 1.35 3.25
N ILE A 190 -1.78 0.35 2.55
CA ILE A 190 -3.21 0.14 2.33
C ILE A 190 -3.91 -0.23 3.64
N LEU A 191 -3.32 -1.13 4.42
CA LEU A 191 -3.81 -1.50 5.75
C LEU A 191 -4.02 -0.28 6.65
N GLU A 192 -3.00 0.59 6.72
CA GLU A 192 -3.09 1.81 7.51
C GLU A 192 -4.10 2.80 6.93
N GLY A 193 -4.26 2.85 5.60
CA GLY A 193 -5.29 3.65 4.95
C GLY A 193 -6.71 3.27 5.39
N PHE A 194 -7.03 1.97 5.41
CA PHE A 194 -8.30 1.50 5.97
C PHE A 194 -8.48 1.86 7.45
N ARG A 195 -7.41 1.75 8.25
CA ARG A 195 -7.45 2.14 9.67
C ARG A 195 -7.67 3.64 9.86
N PHE A 196 -7.14 4.48 8.98
CA PHE A 196 -7.41 5.93 8.98
C PHE A 196 -8.87 6.24 8.61
N LEU A 197 -9.54 5.39 7.85
CA LEU A 197 -10.99 5.46 7.62
C LEU A 197 -11.83 4.92 8.79
N GLY A 198 -11.19 4.41 9.85
CA GLY A 198 -11.86 3.84 11.02
C GLY A 198 -12.29 2.38 10.84
N LEU A 199 -11.80 1.69 9.81
CA LEU A 199 -12.08 0.28 9.57
C LEU A 199 -11.05 -0.62 10.26
N ASP A 200 -11.52 -1.68 10.91
CA ASP A 200 -10.67 -2.70 11.53
C ASP A 200 -10.13 -3.68 10.47
N ALA A 201 -9.19 -3.19 9.66
CA ALA A 201 -8.51 -3.98 8.66
C ALA A 201 -7.34 -4.78 9.24
N TYR A 202 -7.14 -5.99 8.71
CA TYR A 202 -6.01 -6.85 9.03
C TYR A 202 -5.64 -7.74 7.84
N PHE A 203 -4.43 -8.33 7.90
CA PHE A 203 -4.00 -9.33 6.92
C PHE A 203 -4.60 -10.70 7.26
N ALA A 204 -5.41 -11.24 6.36
CA ALA A 204 -5.78 -12.64 6.39
C ALA A 204 -4.56 -13.50 5.99
N VAL A 205 -4.21 -14.44 6.86
CA VAL A 205 -3.22 -15.48 6.57
C VAL A 205 -3.97 -16.79 6.42
N PRO A 206 -3.88 -17.49 5.27
CA PRO A 206 -4.49 -18.81 5.08
C PRO A 206 -4.02 -19.76 6.19
N LYS A 207 -4.95 -20.31 6.97
CA LYS A 207 -4.65 -21.21 8.11
C LYS A 207 -4.87 -22.67 7.77
N THR A 208 -5.79 -22.97 6.85
CA THR A 208 -6.18 -24.34 6.49
C THR A 208 -5.51 -24.81 5.20
N GLU A 209 -5.40 -26.14 5.03
CA GLU A 209 -4.87 -26.72 3.78
C GLU A 209 -5.81 -26.49 2.58
N GLU A 210 -7.12 -26.35 2.81
CA GLU A 210 -8.11 -26.04 1.77
C GLU A 210 -7.93 -24.60 1.25
N GLU A 211 -7.76 -23.62 2.15
CA GLU A 211 -7.43 -22.24 1.77
C GLU A 211 -6.10 -22.16 0.99
N LYS A 212 -5.10 -22.97 1.39
CA LYS A 212 -3.83 -23.07 0.66
C LYS A 212 -3.97 -23.74 -0.71
N ALA A 213 -4.92 -24.66 -0.88
CA ALA A 213 -5.20 -25.32 -2.15
C ALA A 213 -5.90 -24.39 -3.14
N ASP A 214 -6.88 -23.59 -2.68
CA ASP A 214 -7.59 -22.64 -3.54
C ASP A 214 -6.66 -21.50 -4.05
N LEU A 215 -5.59 -21.17 -3.32
CA LEU A 215 -4.50 -20.29 -3.81
C LEU A 215 -3.80 -20.83 -5.06
N ARG A 216 -3.76 -22.16 -5.23
CA ARG A 216 -3.05 -22.82 -6.34
C ARG A 216 -3.94 -23.03 -7.58
N SER A 217 -5.26 -22.99 -7.43
CA SER A 217 -6.21 -23.29 -8.52
C SER A 217 -7.51 -22.49 -8.38
N PRO A 218 -7.51 -21.22 -8.79
CA PRO A 218 -8.60 -20.33 -8.43
C PRO A 218 -9.80 -20.47 -9.39
N ARG A 219 -11.02 -20.73 -8.86
CA ARG A 219 -12.19 -21.27 -9.60
C ARG A 219 -13.00 -20.29 -10.48
N SER A 220 -12.66 -19.01 -10.56
CA SER A 220 -13.49 -17.94 -11.16
C SER A 220 -12.69 -17.04 -12.09
N ALA A 221 -13.32 -16.24 -12.96
CA ALA A 221 -12.65 -15.28 -13.84
C ALA A 221 -12.59 -13.84 -13.28
N VAL A 222 -13.11 -13.64 -12.06
CA VAL A 222 -13.14 -12.36 -11.33
C VAL A 222 -12.02 -12.25 -10.28
N CYS A 223 -11.40 -11.06 -10.13
CA CYS A 223 -10.20 -10.87 -9.27
C CYS A 223 -10.49 -10.93 -7.76
N PHE A 224 -11.62 -10.40 -7.31
CA PHE A 224 -11.96 -10.43 -5.87
C PHE A 224 -12.44 -11.80 -5.38
N ASP A 225 -12.75 -12.73 -6.28
CA ASP A 225 -13.18 -14.10 -5.95
C ASP A 225 -11.98 -15.07 -5.77
N ALA A 226 -10.77 -14.65 -6.17
CA ALA A 226 -9.56 -15.44 -6.04
C ALA A 226 -8.86 -15.17 -4.70
N PRO A 227 -8.49 -16.21 -3.92
CA PRO A 227 -7.64 -16.01 -2.76
C PRO A 227 -6.24 -15.56 -3.19
N SER A 228 -5.62 -14.68 -2.41
CA SER A 228 -4.21 -14.31 -2.50
C SER A 228 -3.52 -14.38 -1.13
N TRP A 229 -2.21 -14.60 -1.11
CA TRP A 229 -1.44 -14.51 0.13
C TRP A 229 -1.48 -13.07 0.67
N TYR A 230 -1.69 -12.91 1.98
CA TYR A 230 -1.83 -11.61 2.65
C TYR A 230 -2.99 -10.75 2.12
N GLU A 231 -4.15 -11.36 1.94
CA GLU A 231 -5.38 -10.62 1.64
C GLU A 231 -5.71 -9.59 2.72
N LEU A 232 -6.00 -8.37 2.31
CA LEU A 232 -6.55 -7.36 3.20
C LEU A 232 -8.05 -7.59 3.34
N VAL A 233 -8.45 -7.84 4.58
CA VAL A 233 -9.84 -8.11 4.93
C VAL A 233 -10.32 -7.17 6.03
N VAL A 234 -11.62 -6.88 5.99
CA VAL A 234 -12.38 -6.22 7.05
C VAL A 234 -13.59 -7.11 7.33
N GLU A 235 -13.82 -7.46 8.61
CA GLU A 235 -14.88 -8.41 9.01
C GLU A 235 -14.80 -9.76 8.25
N GLY A 236 -13.60 -10.21 7.89
CA GLY A 236 -13.39 -11.45 7.14
C GLY A 236 -13.71 -11.38 5.63
N ARG A 237 -14.08 -10.20 5.11
CA ARG A 237 -14.34 -9.97 3.68
C ARG A 237 -13.24 -9.12 3.04
N LYS A 238 -12.87 -9.44 1.81
CA LYS A 238 -11.85 -8.76 1.00
C LYS A 238 -12.33 -7.39 0.58
N ILE A 239 -11.51 -6.39 0.85
CA ILE A 239 -11.85 -4.98 0.61
C ILE A 239 -10.95 -4.31 -0.44
N ALA A 240 -9.83 -4.95 -0.78
CA ALA A 240 -8.90 -4.50 -1.81
C ALA A 240 -8.37 -5.68 -2.63
N GLY A 241 -8.14 -5.44 -3.92
CA GLY A 241 -7.56 -6.40 -4.84
C GLY A 241 -6.33 -5.81 -5.50
N SER A 242 -5.16 -6.45 -5.32
CA SER A 242 -3.91 -5.98 -5.93
C SER A 242 -3.29 -7.05 -6.80
N ALA A 243 -2.51 -6.60 -7.79
CA ALA A 243 -1.67 -7.42 -8.62
C ALA A 243 -0.26 -6.84 -8.62
N GLN A 244 0.74 -7.71 -8.76
CA GLN A 244 2.15 -7.32 -8.78
C GLN A 244 2.84 -7.93 -9.99
N THR A 245 3.75 -7.16 -10.59
CA THR A 245 4.75 -7.64 -11.54
C THR A 245 6.14 -7.19 -11.11
N ARG A 246 7.17 -7.91 -11.58
CA ARG A 246 8.58 -7.59 -11.39
C ARG A 246 9.22 -7.56 -12.76
N GLN A 247 9.64 -6.39 -13.20
CA GLN A 247 10.21 -6.18 -14.54
C GLN A 247 11.32 -5.13 -14.44
N LYS A 248 12.40 -5.33 -15.20
CA LYS A 248 13.53 -4.39 -15.26
C LYS A 248 14.11 -4.04 -13.86
N GLY A 249 14.09 -4.99 -12.92
CA GLY A 249 14.56 -4.78 -11.55
C GLY A 249 13.63 -3.93 -10.67
N VAL A 250 12.39 -3.70 -11.12
CA VAL A 250 11.39 -2.86 -10.45
C VAL A 250 10.15 -3.68 -10.13
N ILE A 251 9.61 -3.44 -8.94
CA ILE A 251 8.30 -3.90 -8.48
C ILE A 251 7.28 -2.85 -8.90
N LEU A 252 6.29 -3.27 -9.68
CA LEU A 252 5.03 -2.55 -9.87
C LEU A 252 3.93 -3.35 -9.18
N GLN A 253 3.36 -2.79 -8.12
CA GLN A 253 2.14 -3.28 -7.50
C GLN A 253 1.04 -2.25 -7.64
N HIS A 254 -0.09 -2.65 -8.20
CA HIS A 254 -1.26 -1.79 -8.33
C HIS A 254 -2.51 -2.54 -7.88
N GLY A 255 -3.54 -1.80 -7.51
CA GLY A 255 -4.76 -2.41 -7.01
C GLY A 255 -5.91 -1.44 -6.91
N SER A 256 -7.08 -2.04 -6.74
CA SER A 256 -8.35 -1.37 -6.56
C SER A 256 -8.76 -1.42 -5.08
N ILE A 257 -9.11 -0.25 -4.56
CA ILE A 257 -9.74 -0.06 -3.25
C ILE A 257 -11.20 0.35 -3.54
N LEU A 258 -12.13 -0.57 -3.26
CA LEU A 258 -13.54 -0.41 -3.61
C LEU A 258 -14.24 0.56 -2.65
N LEU A 259 -14.79 1.65 -3.18
CA LEU A 259 -15.69 2.52 -2.41
C LEU A 259 -17.12 1.99 -2.51
N ASP A 260 -17.54 1.65 -3.73
CA ASP A 260 -18.80 0.98 -4.06
C ASP A 260 -18.57 -0.01 -5.21
N LEU A 261 -19.48 -0.98 -5.37
CA LEU A 261 -19.42 -1.96 -6.44
C LEU A 261 -20.82 -2.26 -7.00
N ASP A 262 -20.95 -2.17 -8.33
CA ASP A 262 -22.11 -2.72 -9.05
C ASP A 262 -21.78 -4.16 -9.49
N GLU A 263 -22.22 -5.12 -8.69
CA GLU A 263 -21.99 -6.52 -8.95
C GLU A 263 -22.75 -7.05 -10.17
N ASP A 264 -23.97 -6.56 -10.40
CA ASP A 264 -24.77 -7.01 -11.53
C ASP A 264 -24.13 -6.56 -12.84
N LEU A 265 -23.65 -5.30 -12.87
CA LEU A 265 -22.83 -4.81 -13.97
C LEU A 265 -21.57 -5.66 -14.12
N LEU A 266 -20.75 -5.85 -13.07
CA LEU A 266 -19.51 -6.63 -13.14
C LEU A 266 -19.73 -8.03 -13.75
N PHE A 267 -20.72 -8.76 -13.24
CA PHE A 267 -21.02 -10.11 -13.70
C PHE A 267 -21.75 -10.15 -15.05
N SER A 268 -22.25 -9.04 -15.57
CA SER A 268 -22.77 -8.98 -16.95
C SER A 268 -21.65 -8.95 -18.00
N LEU A 269 -20.41 -8.65 -17.60
CA LEU A 269 -19.27 -8.45 -18.52
C LEU A 269 -18.51 -9.74 -18.87
N PHE A 270 -18.87 -10.86 -18.25
CA PHE A 270 -18.20 -12.14 -18.45
C PHE A 270 -19.11 -13.18 -19.08
N LYS A 271 -18.50 -14.13 -19.78
CA LYS A 271 -19.17 -15.29 -20.35
C LYS A 271 -19.30 -16.39 -19.31
N TYR A 272 -20.51 -16.93 -19.17
CA TYR A 272 -20.81 -18.07 -18.29
C TYR A 272 -21.41 -19.22 -19.08
N PRO A 273 -21.19 -20.48 -18.65
CA PRO A 273 -21.81 -21.64 -19.31
C PRO A 273 -23.35 -21.61 -19.30
N ASN A 274 -23.95 -21.04 -18.25
CA ASN A 274 -25.39 -20.81 -18.11
C ASN A 274 -25.65 -19.86 -16.93
N GLU A 275 -26.90 -19.39 -16.81
CA GLU A 275 -27.31 -18.44 -15.77
C GLU A 275 -27.15 -18.99 -14.34
N ARG A 276 -27.43 -20.28 -14.12
CA ARG A 276 -27.29 -20.90 -12.78
C ARG A 276 -25.85 -20.83 -12.26
N VAL A 277 -24.86 -20.96 -13.16
CA VAL A 277 -23.45 -20.80 -12.81
C VAL A 277 -23.13 -19.35 -12.44
N LYS A 278 -23.64 -18.39 -13.20
CA LYS A 278 -23.48 -16.96 -12.92
C LYS A 278 -24.07 -16.59 -11.56
N GLU A 279 -25.32 -16.95 -11.30
CA GLU A 279 -26.01 -16.68 -10.02
C GLU A 279 -25.28 -17.31 -8.82
N ARG A 280 -24.71 -18.51 -8.99
CA ARG A 280 -23.90 -19.15 -7.95
C ARG A 280 -22.64 -18.33 -7.68
N LEU A 281 -21.89 -17.97 -8.72
CA LEU A 281 -20.66 -17.19 -8.58
C LEU A 281 -20.92 -15.80 -7.99
N GLN A 282 -22.01 -15.13 -8.38
CA GLN A 282 -22.45 -13.87 -7.78
C GLN A 282 -22.72 -14.03 -6.27
N ARG A 283 -23.47 -15.06 -5.86
CA ARG A 283 -23.74 -15.31 -4.43
C ARG A 283 -22.48 -15.61 -3.62
N ASP A 284 -21.52 -16.31 -4.21
CA ASP A 284 -20.25 -16.61 -3.53
C ASP A 284 -19.37 -15.36 -3.43
N PHE A 285 -19.41 -14.50 -4.45
CA PHE A 285 -18.69 -13.22 -4.46
C PHE A 285 -19.14 -12.28 -3.33
N LYS A 286 -20.46 -12.15 -3.11
CA LYS A 286 -21.04 -11.34 -2.01
C LYS A 286 -20.52 -11.70 -0.61
N LYS A 287 -20.09 -12.95 -0.43
CA LYS A 287 -19.55 -13.42 0.85
C LYS A 287 -18.07 -13.10 1.01
N LYS A 288 -17.38 -12.81 -0.09
CA LYS A 288 -15.92 -12.69 -0.13
C LYS A 288 -15.45 -11.26 -0.37
N ALA A 289 -16.19 -10.46 -1.10
CA ALA A 289 -15.84 -9.07 -1.39
C ALA A 289 -16.80 -8.11 -0.67
N VAL A 290 -16.31 -6.93 -0.32
CA VAL A 290 -17.12 -5.85 0.24
C VAL A 290 -16.52 -4.50 -0.11
N ALA A 291 -17.36 -3.52 -0.41
CA ALA A 291 -16.92 -2.14 -0.62
C ALA A 291 -16.91 -1.33 0.70
N ILE A 292 -16.11 -0.26 0.77
CA ILE A 292 -15.98 0.58 1.98
C ILE A 292 -17.35 1.12 2.45
N ASN A 293 -18.18 1.58 1.52
CA ASN A 293 -19.46 2.20 1.84
C ASN A 293 -20.52 1.21 2.33
N GLU A 294 -20.31 -0.10 2.16
CA GLU A 294 -21.15 -1.14 2.75
C GLU A 294 -20.80 -1.46 4.21
N LEU A 295 -19.58 -1.07 4.64
CA LEU A 295 -19.06 -1.32 6.00
C LEU A 295 -19.20 -0.12 6.93
N THR A 296 -19.62 1.02 6.40
CA THR A 296 -19.63 2.28 7.12
C THR A 296 -21.05 2.85 7.18
N SER A 297 -21.37 3.56 8.26
CA SER A 297 -22.69 4.19 8.44
C SER A 297 -22.87 5.48 7.63
N ARG A 298 -21.79 5.94 6.97
CA ARG A 298 -21.74 7.13 6.14
C ARG A 298 -21.06 6.77 4.83
N THR A 299 -21.36 7.51 3.77
CA THR A 299 -20.59 7.40 2.53
C THR A 299 -19.20 8.01 2.72
N VAL A 300 -18.17 7.24 2.40
CA VAL A 300 -16.78 7.69 2.25
C VAL A 300 -16.60 8.17 0.81
N THR A 301 -16.16 9.42 0.67
CA THR A 301 -15.88 10.05 -0.63
C THR A 301 -14.51 9.62 -1.17
N ILE A 302 -14.29 9.82 -2.47
CA ILE A 302 -12.99 9.54 -3.09
C ILE A 302 -11.88 10.44 -2.51
N GLU A 303 -12.19 11.68 -2.15
CA GLU A 303 -11.27 12.62 -1.52
C GLU A 303 -10.85 12.15 -0.12
N GLU A 304 -11.80 11.70 0.70
CA GLU A 304 -11.51 11.13 2.01
C GLU A 304 -10.69 9.85 1.91
N ALA A 305 -10.99 9.00 0.93
CA ALA A 305 -10.20 7.82 0.66
C ALA A 305 -8.76 8.20 0.27
N LYS A 306 -8.58 9.11 -0.70
CA LYS A 306 -7.25 9.60 -1.11
C LYS A 306 -6.46 10.13 0.09
N GLU A 307 -7.07 10.95 0.95
CA GLU A 307 -6.40 11.47 2.15
C GLU A 307 -6.00 10.35 3.12
N ALA A 308 -6.90 9.41 3.40
CA ALA A 308 -6.64 8.31 4.31
C ALA A 308 -5.55 7.37 3.79
N PHE A 309 -5.60 6.99 2.51
CA PHE A 309 -4.59 6.13 1.90
C PHE A 309 -3.25 6.83 1.70
N TYR A 310 -3.22 8.13 1.44
CA TYR A 310 -1.98 8.91 1.42
C TYR A 310 -1.26 8.81 2.77
N LYS A 311 -1.96 9.13 3.88
CA LYS A 311 -1.45 9.00 5.24
C LYS A 311 -1.10 7.54 5.58
N GLY A 312 -1.90 6.62 5.07
CA GLY A 312 -1.71 5.18 5.17
C GLY A 312 -0.35 4.77 4.62
N PHE A 313 -0.01 5.15 3.39
CA PHE A 313 1.28 4.85 2.77
C PHE A 313 2.47 5.50 3.49
N GLU A 314 2.37 6.78 3.89
CA GLU A 314 3.44 7.43 4.67
C GLU A 314 3.73 6.70 5.99
N LYS A 315 2.68 6.25 6.67
CA LYS A 315 2.79 5.51 7.94
C LYS A 315 3.27 4.08 7.71
N GLY A 316 2.63 3.35 6.80
CA GLY A 316 2.85 1.93 6.56
C GLY A 316 4.22 1.63 5.98
N LEU A 317 4.76 2.52 5.14
CA LEU A 317 6.09 2.38 4.54
C LEU A 317 7.17 3.21 5.26
N ASN A 318 6.79 4.02 6.24
CA ASN A 318 7.68 4.94 6.96
C ASN A 318 8.45 5.89 6.01
N ILE A 319 7.71 6.50 5.09
CA ILE A 319 8.20 7.42 4.05
C ILE A 319 7.55 8.81 4.20
N VAL A 320 8.05 9.77 3.43
CA VAL A 320 7.40 11.05 3.13
C VAL A 320 7.01 11.05 1.67
N LEU A 321 5.78 11.44 1.38
CA LEU A 321 5.30 11.59 0.02
C LEU A 321 5.48 13.04 -0.44
N GLU A 322 6.18 13.23 -1.56
CA GLU A 322 6.40 14.53 -2.19
C GLU A 322 5.59 14.60 -3.50
N PRO A 323 4.61 15.53 -3.60
CA PRO A 323 3.82 15.69 -4.81
C PRO A 323 4.67 15.90 -6.06
N TYR A 324 4.26 15.27 -7.17
CA TYR A 324 4.91 15.37 -8.46
C TYR A 324 3.89 15.59 -9.56
N THR A 325 4.23 16.46 -10.50
CA THR A 325 3.47 16.71 -11.72
C THR A 325 4.37 16.40 -12.90
N LEU A 326 3.86 15.63 -13.85
CA LEU A 326 4.59 15.29 -15.06
C LEU A 326 4.91 16.56 -15.85
N THR A 327 6.11 16.59 -16.40
CA THR A 327 6.48 17.57 -17.42
C THR A 327 5.70 17.33 -18.73
N ALA A 328 5.67 18.33 -19.61
CA ALA A 328 5.03 18.19 -20.91
C ALA A 328 5.66 17.07 -21.78
N GLU A 329 6.98 16.87 -21.67
CA GLU A 329 7.70 15.83 -22.39
C GLU A 329 7.37 14.43 -21.86
N GLU A 330 7.32 14.25 -20.54
CA GLU A 330 6.89 13.01 -19.89
C GLU A 330 5.43 12.67 -20.23
N LEU A 331 4.55 13.68 -20.23
CA LEU A 331 3.15 13.50 -20.60
C LEU A 331 3.02 13.05 -22.07
N ALA A 332 3.71 13.71 -22.99
CA ALA A 332 3.71 13.34 -24.41
C ALA A 332 4.23 11.91 -24.63
N TYR A 333 5.25 11.48 -23.88
CA TYR A 333 5.74 10.10 -23.91
C TYR A 333 4.66 9.10 -23.46
N VAL A 334 3.95 9.41 -22.37
CA VAL A 334 2.88 8.55 -21.85
C VAL A 334 1.72 8.45 -22.83
N GLU A 335 1.31 9.56 -23.44
CA GLU A 335 0.25 9.58 -24.45
C GLU A 335 0.64 8.77 -25.70
N GLU A 336 1.89 8.89 -26.16
CA GLU A 336 2.38 8.11 -27.28
C GLU A 336 2.44 6.61 -26.96
N LEU A 337 2.87 6.24 -25.76
CA LEU A 337 2.86 4.84 -25.30
C LEU A 337 1.43 4.29 -25.18
N ALA A 338 0.49 5.11 -24.70
CA ALA A 338 -0.93 4.75 -24.64
C ALA A 338 -1.44 4.43 -26.05
N ARG A 339 -1.23 5.35 -27.00
CA ARG A 339 -1.68 5.24 -28.39
C ARG A 339 -1.07 4.05 -29.14
N THR A 340 0.25 3.85 -28.99
CA THR A 340 0.98 2.83 -29.76
C THR A 340 0.86 1.44 -29.19
N LYS A 341 0.56 1.30 -27.90
CA LYS A 341 0.49 0.01 -27.22
C LYS A 341 -0.87 -0.26 -26.60
N TYR A 342 -1.30 0.54 -25.64
CA TYR A 342 -2.46 0.23 -24.80
C TYR A 342 -3.82 0.48 -25.46
N GLU A 343 -3.86 1.26 -26.53
CA GLU A 343 -5.02 1.39 -27.42
C GLU A 343 -5.02 0.33 -28.53
N SER A 344 -3.92 -0.39 -28.73
CA SER A 344 -3.80 -1.35 -29.82
C SER A 344 -4.55 -2.66 -29.53
N ASP A 345 -5.19 -3.19 -30.57
CA ASP A 345 -5.80 -4.52 -30.51
C ASP A 345 -4.75 -5.63 -30.32
N GLU A 346 -3.54 -5.45 -30.89
CA GLU A 346 -2.44 -6.40 -30.73
C GLU A 346 -2.11 -6.65 -29.26
N TRP A 347 -2.11 -5.60 -28.44
CA TRP A 347 -1.90 -5.71 -27.01
C TRP A 347 -3.15 -6.23 -26.29
N ASN A 348 -4.31 -5.61 -26.51
CA ASN A 348 -5.52 -5.91 -25.72
C ASN A 348 -6.07 -7.32 -25.99
N PHE A 349 -5.93 -7.84 -27.21
CA PHE A 349 -6.38 -9.17 -27.62
C PHE A 349 -5.25 -10.21 -27.74
N LYS A 350 -4.10 -9.93 -27.12
CA LYS A 350 -2.97 -10.87 -27.06
C LYS A 350 -3.41 -12.22 -26.44
N ARG A 351 -3.04 -13.32 -27.12
CA ARG A 351 -3.47 -14.70 -26.81
C ARG A 351 -2.73 -15.38 -25.66
#